data_AF-Q2T5C9-F1
#
_entry.id   AF-Q2T5C9-F1
#
_cell.length_a   1.000
_cell.length_b   1.000
_cell.length_c   1.000
_cell.angle_alpha   90.00
_cell.angle_beta   90.00
_cell.angle_gamma   90.00
#
_symmetry.space_group_name_H-M   'P 1'
#
loop_
_entity.id
_entity.type
_entity.pdbx_description
1 polymer ?
#
loop_
_entity_poly.entity_id
_entity_poly.type
_entity_poly.pdbx_seq_one_letter_code
_entity_poly.pdbx_strand_id
1 'polypeptide(L)'
;MTAAMRIAAVSLQKSVRDRLEGLRVTGLYYGLAWASVILPIALLAIGLFNATLMPSEKGFYAMSFALALSGSVAVQKNTRDLKAAGRGRAETEIVADVAE
;
A
#
# COMPACT_ATOMS: atom_id res chain seq x y z
N MET A 1 -12.71 3.03 4.27
CA MET A 1 -12.25 1.86 3.48
C MET A 1 -10.82 2.02 2.94
N THR A 2 -10.44 3.16 2.37
CA THR A 2 -9.08 3.43 1.82
C THR A 2 -7.94 3.44 2.84
N ALA A 3 -8.17 3.88 4.08
CA ALA A 3 -7.13 3.90 5.13
C ALA A 3 -6.71 2.49 5.59
N ALA A 4 -7.65 1.53 5.68
CA ALA A 4 -7.38 0.15 6.06
C ALA A 4 -6.47 -0.55 5.04
N MET A 5 -6.72 -0.34 3.74
CA MET A 5 -5.88 -0.86 2.65
C MET A 5 -4.44 -0.34 2.70
N ARG A 6 -4.23 0.92 3.11
CA ARG A 6 -2.89 1.54 3.19
C ARG A 6 -2.02 0.89 4.26
N ILE A 7 -2.58 0.68 5.45
CA ILE A 7 -1.84 0.07 6.57
C ILE A 7 -1.55 -1.40 6.26
N ALA A 8 -2.52 -2.12 5.67
CA ALA A 8 -2.34 -3.50 5.26
C ALA A 8 -1.28 -3.69 4.17
N ALA A 9 -1.24 -2.83 3.14
CA ALA A 9 -0.23 -2.92 2.08
C ALA A 9 1.20 -2.63 2.61
N VAL A 10 1.38 -1.65 3.49
CA VAL A 10 2.67 -1.36 4.14
C VAL A 10 3.07 -2.51 5.07
N SER A 11 2.12 -3.03 5.83
CA SER A 11 2.30 -4.21 6.67
C SER A 11 2.72 -5.43 5.85
N LEU A 12 2.10 -5.65 4.69
CA LEU A 12 2.43 -6.76 3.80
C LEU A 12 3.84 -6.59 3.22
N GLN A 13 4.16 -5.41 2.69
CA GLN A 13 5.48 -5.11 2.13
C GLN A 13 6.59 -5.24 3.17
N LYS A 14 6.36 -4.76 4.40
CA LYS A 14 7.28 -4.97 5.52
C LYS A 14 7.36 -6.44 5.89
N SER A 15 6.24 -7.14 6.05
CA SER A 15 6.22 -8.57 6.40
C SER A 15 6.94 -9.45 5.38
N VAL A 16 6.81 -9.16 4.09
CA VAL A 16 7.53 -9.89 3.02
C VAL A 16 9.03 -9.63 3.12
N ARG A 17 9.44 -8.37 3.25
CA ARG A 17 10.84 -7.99 3.40
C ARG A 17 11.44 -8.56 4.68
N ASP A 18 10.75 -8.40 5.80
CA ASP A 18 11.16 -8.85 7.12
C ASP A 18 11.29 -10.39 7.13
N ARG A 19 10.45 -11.13 6.39
CA ARG A 19 10.59 -12.58 6.18
C ARG A 19 11.80 -12.95 5.31
N LEU A 20 12.15 -12.12 4.33
CA LEU A 20 13.36 -12.28 3.51
C LEU A 20 14.64 -11.94 4.31
N GLU A 21 14.56 -11.01 5.25
CA GLU A 21 15.63 -10.62 6.18
C GLU A 21 15.74 -11.55 7.41
N GLY A 22 14.92 -12.60 7.49
CA GLY A 22 14.96 -13.60 8.57
C GLY A 22 14.34 -13.13 9.90
N LEU A 23 13.64 -12.00 9.91
CA LEU A 23 12.93 -11.49 11.08
C LEU A 23 11.64 -12.29 11.32
N ARG A 24 11.29 -12.50 12.60
CA ARG A 24 10.09 -13.25 12.99
C ARG A 24 8.81 -12.50 12.60
N VAL A 25 8.13 -13.00 11.58
CA VAL A 25 6.77 -12.59 11.18
C VAL A 25 5.81 -13.73 11.47
N THR A 26 4.69 -13.47 12.15
CA THR A 26 3.70 -14.52 12.44
C THR A 26 2.92 -14.87 11.15
N GLY A 27 2.70 -16.16 10.91
CA GLY A 27 1.94 -16.63 9.74
C GLY A 27 0.52 -16.04 9.67
N LEU A 28 -0.12 -15.84 10.83
CA LEU A 28 -1.43 -15.22 10.93
C LEU A 28 -1.43 -13.76 10.45
N TYR A 29 -0.44 -12.96 10.86
CA TYR A 29 -0.32 -11.57 10.43
C TYR A 29 -0.11 -11.45 8.92
N TYR A 30 0.74 -12.32 8.37
CA TYR A 30 0.98 -12.42 6.93
C TYR A 30 -0.29 -12.78 6.15
N GLY A 31 -1.07 -13.74 6.65
CA GLY A 31 -2.34 -14.14 6.05
C GLY A 31 -3.37 -13.01 6.05
N LEU A 32 -3.52 -12.30 7.17
CA LEU A 32 -4.44 -11.15 7.28
C LEU A 32 -4.04 -9.99 6.35
N ALA A 33 -2.74 -9.73 6.19
CA ALA A 33 -2.24 -8.69 5.30
C ALA A 33 -2.59 -8.98 3.83
N TRP A 34 -2.46 -10.24 3.38
CA TRP A 34 -2.91 -10.67 2.04
C TRP A 34 -4.42 -10.63 1.89
N ALA A 35 -5.16 -11.09 2.90
CA ALA A 35 -6.62 -11.07 2.89
C ALA A 35 -7.16 -9.65 2.72
N SER A 36 -6.58 -8.66 3.40
CA SER A 36 -7.00 -7.26 3.28
C SER A 36 -6.80 -6.66 1.89
N VAL A 37 -5.92 -7.22 1.05
CA VAL A 37 -5.71 -6.77 -0.34
C VAL A 37 -6.65 -7.49 -1.29
N ILE A 38 -6.78 -8.81 -1.14
CA ILE A 38 -7.56 -9.66 -2.04
C ILE A 38 -9.07 -9.46 -1.83
N LEU A 39 -9.50 -9.31 -0.57
CA LEU A 39 -10.91 -9.23 -0.21
C LEU A 39 -11.67 -8.08 -0.88
N PRO A 40 -11.19 -6.82 -0.89
CA PRO A 40 -11.88 -5.74 -1.61
C PRO A 40 -11.87 -5.92 -3.13
N ILE A 41 -10.85 -6.57 -3.71
CA ILE A 41 -10.82 -6.89 -5.15
C ILE A 41 -11.89 -7.93 -5.48
N ALA A 42 -11.98 -8.99 -4.68
CA ALA A 42 -12.99 -10.04 -4.84
C ALA A 42 -14.40 -9.50 -4.64
N LEU A 43 -14.61 -8.65 -3.63
CA LEU A 43 -15.91 -8.03 -3.35
C LEU A 43 -16.38 -7.15 -4.53
N LEU A 44 -15.47 -6.38 -5.14
CA LEU A 44 -15.78 -5.59 -6.33
C LEU A 44 -16.12 -6.49 -7.53
N ALA A 45 -15.34 -7.55 -7.77
CA ALA A 45 -15.57 -8.47 -8.88
C ALA A 45 -16.94 -9.16 -8.76
N ILE A 46 -17.29 -9.67 -7.57
CA ILE A 46 -18.59 -10.28 -7.30
C ILE A 46 -19.72 -9.25 -7.44
N GLY A 47 -19.53 -8.04 -6.91
CA GLY A 47 -20.50 -6.95 -7.02
C GLY A 47 -20.80 -6.57 -8.47
N LEU A 48 -19.77 -6.39 -9.30
CA LEU A 48 -19.92 -6.10 -10.73
C LEU A 48 -20.53 -7.25 -11.52
N PHE A 49 -20.22 -8.50 -11.13
CA PHE A 49 -20.81 -9.68 -11.75
C PHE A 49 -22.32 -9.74 -11.51
N ASN A 50 -22.76 -9.45 -10.28
CA ASN A 50 -24.17 -9.48 -9.92
C ASN A 50 -24.96 -8.23 -10.35
N ALA A 51 -24.29 -7.08 -10.53
CA ALA A 51 -24.97 -5.83 -10.86
C ALA A 51 -25.59 -5.84 -12.27
N THR A 52 -26.84 -5.39 -12.37
CA THR A 52 -27.54 -5.10 -13.64
C THR A 52 -27.17 -3.71 -14.16
N LEU A 53 -25.90 -3.55 -14.55
CA LEU A 53 -25.34 -2.33 -15.14
C LEU A 53 -24.94 -2.56 -16.60
N MET A 54 -24.84 -1.48 -17.37
CA MET A 54 -24.30 -1.57 -18.73
C MET A 54 -22.82 -1.99 -18.69
N PRO A 55 -22.30 -2.70 -19.71
CA PRO A 55 -20.91 -3.13 -19.74
C PRO A 55 -19.91 -1.98 -19.62
N SER A 56 -20.22 -0.81 -20.20
CA SER A 56 -19.42 0.40 -20.10
C SER A 56 -19.33 0.94 -18.65
N GLU A 57 -20.44 0.92 -17.92
CA GLU A 57 -20.50 1.35 -16.51
C GLU A 57 -19.70 0.40 -15.62
N LYS A 58 -19.84 -0.92 -15.84
CA LYS A 58 -19.01 -1.92 -15.14
C LYS A 58 -17.52 -1.67 -15.39
N GLY A 59 -17.14 -1.43 -16.65
CA GLY A 59 -15.77 -1.07 -17.00
C GLY A 59 -15.27 0.19 -16.29
N PHE A 60 -16.12 1.22 -16.19
CA PHE A 60 -15.79 2.47 -15.49
C PHE A 60 -15.49 2.24 -14.01
N TYR A 61 -16.31 1.45 -13.29
CA TYR A 61 -16.08 1.13 -11.88
C TYR A 61 -14.80 0.29 -11.67
N ALA A 62 -14.56 -0.71 -12.53
CA ALA A 62 -13.35 -1.53 -12.47
C ALA A 62 -12.08 -0.69 -12.67
N MET A 63 -12.06 0.18 -13.69
CA MET A 63 -10.91 1.03 -13.99
C MET A 63 -10.68 2.07 -12.88
N SER A 64 -11.75 2.71 -12.39
CA SER A 64 -11.66 3.69 -11.30
C SER A 64 -11.07 3.07 -10.03
N PHE A 65 -11.47 1.84 -9.70
CA PHE A 65 -10.91 1.10 -8.57
C PHE A 65 -9.42 0.78 -8.77
N ALA A 66 -9.02 0.33 -9.96
CA ALA A 66 -7.61 0.03 -10.27
C ALA A 66 -6.72 1.28 -10.17
N LEU A 67 -7.20 2.42 -10.67
CA LEU A 67 -6.52 3.71 -10.55
C LEU A 67 -6.42 4.16 -9.09
N ALA A 68 -7.49 4.00 -8.30
CA ALA A 68 -7.48 4.33 -6.86
C ALA A 68 -6.47 3.47 -6.07
N LEU A 69 -6.38 2.18 -6.41
CA LEU A 69 -5.44 1.24 -5.79
C LEU A 69 -3.99 1.64 -6.10
N SER A 70 -3.71 1.97 -7.37
CA SER A 70 -2.40 2.45 -7.82
C SER A 70 -2.03 3.80 -7.20
N GLY A 71 -2.98 4.75 -7.18
CA GLY A 71 -2.80 6.07 -6.57
C GLY A 71 -2.50 5.99 -5.07
N SER A 72 -3.18 5.10 -4.35
CA SER A 72 -2.91 4.84 -2.93
C SER A 72 -1.46 4.36 -2.70
N VAL A 73 -0.94 3.46 -3.56
CA VAL A 73 0.45 2.96 -3.48
C VAL A 73 1.45 4.07 -3.83
N ALA A 74 1.16 4.89 -4.83
CA ALA A 74 2.01 6.03 -5.20
C ALA A 74 2.14 7.04 -4.05
N VAL A 75 1.03 7.42 -3.40
CA VAL A 75 1.04 8.31 -2.24
C VAL A 75 1.81 7.70 -1.06
N GLN A 76 1.68 6.39 -0.85
CA GLN A 76 2.43 5.68 0.19
C GLN A 76 3.95 5.74 -0.07
N LYS A 77 4.38 5.49 -1.31
CA LYS A 77 5.80 5.61 -1.71
C LYS A 77 6.28 7.05 -1.59
N ASN A 78 5.56 8.03 -2.12
CA ASN A 78 5.91 9.45 -2.01
C ASN A 78 6.06 9.90 -0.55
N THR A 79 5.14 9.50 0.33
CA THR A 79 5.22 9.85 1.76
C THR A 79 6.44 9.21 2.44
N ARG A 80 6.76 7.96 2.09
CA ARG A 80 7.96 7.27 2.60
C ARG A 80 9.24 7.95 2.12
N ASP A 81 9.30 8.27 0.84
CA ASP A 81 10.49 8.80 0.19
C ASP A 81 10.78 10.23 0.67
N LEU A 82 9.76 11.06 0.88
CA LEU A 82 9.89 12.38 1.52
C LEU A 82 10.45 12.29 2.94
N LYS A 83 10.02 11.30 3.75
CA LYS A 83 10.58 11.08 5.10
C LYS A 83 12.04 10.67 5.06
N ALA A 84 12.42 9.81 4.12
CA ALA A 84 13.81 9.38 3.94
C ALA A 84 14.70 10.56 3.49
N ALA A 85 14.23 11.37 2.54
CA ALA A 85 14.94 12.56 2.07
C ALA A 85 15.14 13.61 3.18
N GLY A 86 14.11 13.86 4.00
CA GLY A 86 14.22 14.77 5.15
C GLY A 86 15.27 14.32 6.18
N ARG A 87 15.38 13.01 6.43
CA ARG A 87 16.41 12.45 7.32
C ARG A 87 17.82 12.65 6.75
N GLY A 88 18.01 12.47 5.46
CA GLY A 88 19.30 12.70 4.79
C GLY A 88 19.74 14.16 4.88
N ARG A 89 18.82 15.12 4.71
CA ARG A 89 19.12 16.55 4.84
C ARG A 89 19.56 16.93 6.26
N ALA A 90 18.85 16.41 7.28
CA ALA A 90 19.19 16.67 8.67
C ALA A 90 20.57 16.09 9.06
N GLU A 91 20.91 14.91 8.52
CA GLU A 91 22.24 14.31 8.74
C GLU A 91 23.36 15.16 8.11
N THR A 92 23.14 15.69 6.90
CA THR A 92 24.09 16.60 6.25
C THR A 92 24.26 17.92 7.01
N GLU A 93 23.18 18.48 7.55
CA GLU A 93 23.22 19.72 8.35
C GLU A 93 23.98 19.54 9.67
N ILE A 94 23.76 18.44 10.39
CA ILE A 94 24.50 18.11 11.62
C ILE A 94 26.00 17.94 11.32
N VAL A 95 26.35 17.26 10.23
CA VAL A 95 27.76 17.04 9.86
C VAL A 95 28.43 18.36 9.49
N ALA A 96 27.71 19.30 8.86
CA ALA A 96 28.21 20.63 8.58
C ALA A 96 28.46 21.44 9.86
N ASP A 97 27.52 21.43 10.80
CA ASP A 97 27.65 22.08 12.12
C ASP A 97 28.80 21.51 12.97
N VAL A 98 29.10 20.21 12.84
CA VAL A 98 30.21 19.56 13.59
C VAL A 98 31.57 19.85 12.94
N ALA A 99 31.60 20.22 11.66
CA ALA A 99 32.82 20.51 10.92
C ALA A 99 33.29 21.97 11.05
N GLU A 100 32.40 22.87 11.50
CA GLU A 100 32.69 24.28 11.83
C GLU A 100 33.11 24.44 13.31
#